data_AF-A0A934YMV3-F1
#
_entry.id   AF-A0A934YMV3-F1
#
_cell.length_a   1.000
_cell.length_b   1.000
_cell.length_c   1.000
_cell.angle_alpha   90.00
_cell.angle_beta   90.00
_cell.angle_gamma   90.00
#
_symmetry.space_group_name_H-M   'P 1'
#
loop_
_entity.id
_entity.type
_entity.pdbx_description
1 polymer ?
#
loop_
_entity_poly.entity_id
_entity_poly.type
_entity_poly.pdbx_seq_one_letter_code
_entity_poly.pdbx_strand_id
1 'polypeptide(L)'
;MTPPLARALALASTVAALVACSSTTTDPTLADAAADAARPPEQTGQACRSPADCYPGLASGDGGALKGDVQCLDRVTNGYCTHLCDSDADCCAAPGECKTGLRQVCAPFESTGKKMCFLSCEPGDVAAGIAAVGPVFFDTGAKEDAYCKSFASQALGCRSTGGGKENRKVCLP
;
A
#
# COMPACT_ATOMS: atom_id res chain seq x y z
N MET A 1 65.25 7.30 49.23
CA MET A 1 64.65 8.49 49.88
C MET A 1 63.13 8.32 49.81
N THR A 2 62.48 8.16 50.97
CA THR A 2 61.03 7.95 51.19
C THR A 2 60.20 9.25 51.03
N PRO A 3 58.84 9.18 50.94
CA PRO A 3 57.94 10.09 50.20
C PRO A 3 57.20 11.13 51.07
N PRO A 4 56.22 11.90 50.53
CA PRO A 4 54.79 11.57 50.76
C PRO A 4 53.87 11.84 49.52
N LEU A 5 52.84 11.03 49.21
CA LEU A 5 51.53 10.76 49.86
C LEU A 5 50.44 11.84 49.62
N ALA A 6 49.22 11.32 49.37
CA ALA A 6 47.88 11.96 49.36
C ALA A 6 47.39 12.48 47.99
N ARG A 7 46.13 12.30 47.56
CA ARG A 7 44.88 11.70 48.11
C ARG A 7 43.92 11.59 46.90
N ALA A 8 43.40 10.41 46.56
CA ALA A 8 42.04 9.94 46.84
C ALA A 8 40.90 10.90 46.44
N LEU A 9 40.02 10.49 45.51
CA LEU A 9 38.65 10.08 45.84
C LEU A 9 37.96 9.44 44.63
N ALA A 10 37.46 8.22 44.82
CA ALA A 10 36.57 7.51 43.91
C ALA A 10 35.12 7.97 44.15
N LEU A 11 34.31 8.02 43.09
CA LEU A 11 32.86 8.00 43.18
C LEU A 11 32.35 6.97 42.17
N ALA A 12 32.12 5.76 42.68
CA ALA A 12 31.23 4.78 42.10
C ALA A 12 29.82 5.05 42.65
N SER A 13 28.79 4.98 41.79
CA SER A 13 27.37 4.79 42.12
C SER A 13 26.54 5.01 40.85
N THR A 14 25.52 4.27 40.45
CA THR A 14 24.90 2.99 40.83
C THR A 14 23.81 2.81 39.77
N VAL A 15 23.70 1.63 39.17
CA VAL A 15 22.53 1.24 38.37
C VAL A 15 21.38 0.97 39.35
N ALA A 16 20.22 1.58 39.12
CA ALA A 16 18.97 1.17 39.76
C ALA A 16 17.85 1.17 38.71
N ALA A 17 17.23 0.01 38.55
CA ALA A 17 16.10 -0.23 37.69
C ALA A 17 14.80 -0.32 38.50
N LEU A 18 13.68 -0.15 37.78
CA LEU A 18 12.33 -0.71 37.98
C LEU A 18 11.20 0.14 38.64
N VAL A 19 10.17 0.34 37.79
CA VAL A 19 8.71 0.12 37.99
C VAL A 19 7.78 1.31 38.37
N ALA A 20 7.09 1.77 37.31
CA ALA A 20 5.66 2.13 37.10
C ALA A 20 4.77 2.71 38.21
N CYS A 21 4.07 3.82 37.89
CA CYS A 21 2.62 3.85 37.57
C CYS A 21 2.12 5.28 37.20
N SER A 22 1.09 5.36 36.34
CA SER A 22 0.10 6.46 36.19
C SER A 22 0.54 7.71 35.41
N SER A 23 -0.15 8.23 34.39
CA SER A 23 -1.39 7.89 33.67
C SER A 23 -1.26 8.55 32.31
N THR A 24 -1.26 7.80 31.21
CA THR A 24 -1.38 8.41 29.88
C THR A 24 -2.61 7.81 29.24
N THR A 25 -3.65 8.62 29.17
CA THR A 25 -4.82 8.42 28.32
C THR A 25 -4.29 8.14 26.91
N THR A 26 -4.27 6.87 26.52
CA THR A 26 -3.92 6.49 25.16
C THR A 26 -5.10 6.89 24.30
N ASP A 27 -5.06 8.10 23.75
CA ASP A 27 -5.92 8.48 22.63
C ASP A 27 -5.69 7.46 21.51
N PRO A 28 -6.71 6.67 21.11
CA PRO A 28 -6.55 5.61 20.11
C PRO A 28 -6.35 6.16 18.69
N THR A 29 -6.17 7.46 18.49
CA THR A 29 -6.21 8.08 17.16
C THR A 29 -4.85 8.31 16.49
N LEU A 30 -3.72 8.07 17.18
CA LEU A 30 -2.39 8.33 16.61
C LEU A 30 -1.57 7.08 16.29
N ALA A 31 -1.85 5.94 16.93
CA ALA A 31 -1.19 4.67 16.60
C ALA A 31 -1.71 4.08 15.28
N ASP A 32 -3.00 4.22 15.00
CA ASP A 32 -3.60 3.77 13.74
C ASP A 32 -3.14 4.62 12.54
N ALA A 33 -2.94 5.93 12.72
CA ALA A 33 -2.43 6.80 11.66
C ALA A 33 -0.96 6.50 11.28
N ALA A 34 -0.16 6.00 12.23
CA ALA A 34 1.23 5.61 11.96
C ALA A 34 1.35 4.24 11.27
N ALA A 35 0.37 3.34 11.46
CA ALA A 35 0.32 2.05 10.78
C ALA A 35 -0.14 2.18 9.31
N ASP A 36 -0.94 3.19 8.99
CA ASP A 36 -1.33 3.55 7.61
C ASP A 36 -0.16 4.17 6.82
N ALA A 37 0.80 4.80 7.50
CA ALA A 37 1.98 5.42 6.88
C ALA A 37 3.13 4.45 6.53
N ALA A 38 3.04 3.17 6.95
CA ALA A 38 4.15 2.22 6.85
C ALA A 38 4.08 1.25 5.65
N ARG A 39 2.99 1.23 4.89
CA ARG A 39 2.89 0.43 3.66
C ARG A 39 2.90 1.41 2.49
N PRO A 40 3.79 1.28 1.50
CA PRO A 40 3.61 2.05 0.28
C PRO A 40 2.35 1.49 -0.39
N PRO A 41 1.23 2.23 -0.45
CA PRO A 41 0.13 1.77 -1.28
C PRO A 41 0.68 1.69 -2.71
N GLU A 42 0.28 0.64 -3.45
CA GLU A 42 0.49 0.60 -4.89
C GLU A 42 0.04 1.91 -5.50
N GLN A 43 0.61 2.33 -6.64
CA GLN A 43 0.14 3.57 -7.29
C GLN A 43 -1.24 3.40 -7.88
N THR A 44 -1.53 2.19 -8.35
CA THR A 44 -2.86 1.78 -8.77
C THR A 44 -3.76 1.63 -7.54
N GLY A 45 -4.92 2.29 -7.57
CA GLY A 45 -5.90 2.30 -6.50
C GLY A 45 -5.68 3.34 -5.40
N GLN A 46 -4.66 4.19 -5.53
CA GLN A 46 -4.55 5.37 -4.67
C GLN A 46 -5.70 6.34 -4.93
N ALA A 47 -6.04 7.08 -3.88
CA ALA A 47 -6.92 8.23 -3.97
C ALA A 47 -6.33 9.30 -4.92
N CYS A 48 -7.19 9.97 -5.65
CA CYS A 48 -6.83 11.04 -6.58
C CYS A 48 -7.95 12.05 -6.74
N ARG A 49 -7.62 13.26 -7.17
CA ARG A 49 -8.58 14.29 -7.58
C ARG A 49 -8.53 14.54 -9.08
N SER A 50 -7.41 14.20 -9.71
CA SER A 50 -7.18 14.31 -11.15
C SER A 50 -6.17 13.25 -11.61
N PRO A 51 -6.10 12.95 -12.92
CA PRO A 51 -5.07 12.06 -13.47
C PRO A 51 -3.64 12.48 -13.14
N ALA A 52 -3.37 13.78 -12.94
CA ALA A 52 -2.04 14.30 -12.62
C ALA A 52 -1.57 13.95 -11.19
N ASP A 53 -2.48 13.52 -10.31
CA ASP A 53 -2.13 13.05 -8.97
C ASP A 53 -1.60 11.61 -8.98
N CYS A 54 -1.80 10.90 -10.09
CA CYS A 54 -1.48 9.49 -10.24
C CYS A 54 -0.09 9.30 -10.85
N TYR A 55 0.62 8.27 -10.38
CA TYR A 55 1.93 7.87 -10.87
C TYR A 55 2.99 9.00 -10.88
N PRO A 56 3.25 9.68 -9.75
CA PRO A 56 4.25 10.74 -9.67
C PRO A 56 5.62 10.29 -10.20
N GLY A 57 6.19 11.10 -11.08
CA GLY A 57 7.50 10.84 -11.70
C GLY A 57 7.46 9.97 -12.95
N LEU A 58 6.26 9.51 -13.39
CA LEU A 58 6.09 8.83 -14.67
C LEU A 58 5.41 9.74 -15.69
N ALA A 59 5.97 9.80 -16.89
CA ALA A 59 5.31 10.42 -18.01
C ALA A 59 4.11 9.56 -18.45
N SER A 60 2.91 10.14 -18.51
CA SER A 60 1.68 9.52 -18.99
C SER A 60 1.48 9.70 -20.51
N GLY A 61 0.75 8.80 -21.17
CA GLY A 61 0.31 8.93 -22.58
C GLY A 61 1.24 8.33 -23.64
N ASP A 62 0.91 8.52 -24.93
CA ASP A 62 1.68 7.97 -26.06
C ASP A 62 3.10 8.54 -26.13
N GLY A 63 4.09 7.68 -25.86
CA GLY A 63 5.50 8.05 -25.73
C GLY A 63 5.96 8.32 -24.29
N GLY A 64 5.04 8.27 -23.33
CA GLY A 64 5.32 8.21 -21.90
C GLY A 64 5.85 6.84 -21.45
N ALA A 65 6.28 6.76 -20.20
CA ALA A 65 6.77 5.50 -19.62
C ALA A 65 5.61 4.52 -19.36
N LEU A 66 4.43 5.04 -18.97
CA LEU A 66 3.22 4.25 -18.75
C LEU A 66 2.54 3.89 -20.06
N LYS A 67 1.98 2.68 -20.13
CA LYS A 67 1.16 2.24 -21.26
C LYS A 67 -0.26 2.76 -21.09
N GLY A 68 -0.75 3.50 -22.09
CA GLY A 68 -2.11 4.03 -22.08
C GLY A 68 -2.31 5.28 -21.21
N ASP A 69 -3.50 5.86 -21.31
CA ASP A 69 -3.83 7.11 -20.63
C ASP A 69 -4.13 6.89 -19.15
N VAL A 70 -3.47 7.66 -18.29
CA VAL A 70 -3.75 7.71 -16.85
C VAL A 70 -5.16 8.25 -16.61
N GLN A 71 -5.90 7.58 -15.72
CA GLN A 71 -7.24 7.92 -15.30
C GLN A 71 -7.28 8.10 -13.78
N CYS A 72 -8.05 9.09 -13.34
CA CYS A 72 -8.54 9.17 -11.98
C CYS A 72 -10.04 8.86 -12.01
N LEU A 73 -10.46 7.72 -11.47
CA LEU A 73 -11.87 7.33 -11.47
C LEU A 73 -12.60 8.09 -10.36
N ASP A 74 -13.25 9.19 -10.73
CA ASP A 74 -13.99 10.08 -9.85
C ASP A 74 -15.27 9.48 -9.24
N ARG A 75 -15.78 8.39 -9.83
CA ARG A 75 -16.91 7.62 -9.30
C ARG A 75 -16.56 6.82 -8.04
N VAL A 76 -15.26 6.63 -7.78
CA VAL A 76 -14.77 6.08 -6.53
C VAL A 76 -14.69 7.20 -5.50
N THR A 77 -15.21 6.97 -4.30
CA THR A 77 -15.09 7.96 -3.22
C THR A 77 -13.60 8.21 -2.95
N ASN A 78 -13.19 9.48 -3.05
CA ASN A 78 -11.79 9.94 -3.00
C ASN A 78 -10.91 9.59 -4.22
N GLY A 79 -11.50 9.13 -5.32
CA GLY A 79 -10.81 8.78 -6.55
C GLY A 79 -10.11 7.42 -6.52
N TYR A 80 -9.74 6.94 -7.71
CA TYR A 80 -8.93 5.73 -7.89
C TYR A 80 -7.97 5.93 -9.06
N CYS A 81 -6.68 5.88 -8.79
CA CYS A 81 -5.63 5.93 -9.81
C CYS A 81 -5.57 4.64 -10.62
N THR A 82 -5.61 4.77 -11.94
CA THR A 82 -5.43 3.67 -12.90
C THR A 82 -4.93 4.23 -14.24
N HIS A 83 -4.73 3.37 -15.25
CA HIS A 83 -4.52 3.78 -16.63
C HIS A 83 -5.13 2.76 -17.58
N LEU A 84 -5.35 3.17 -18.83
CA LEU A 84 -5.84 2.29 -19.89
C LEU A 84 -4.81 1.20 -20.21
N CYS A 85 -5.30 0.02 -20.60
CA CYS A 85 -4.47 -1.12 -20.98
C CYS A 85 -5.18 -1.96 -22.04
N ASP A 86 -4.40 -2.78 -22.75
CA ASP A 86 -4.93 -3.80 -23.66
C ASP A 86 -4.73 -5.21 -23.10
N SER A 87 -3.67 -5.40 -22.29
CA SER A 87 -3.27 -6.68 -21.71
C SER A 87 -2.70 -6.52 -20.29
N ASP A 88 -2.67 -7.60 -19.52
CA ASP A 88 -2.03 -7.61 -18.20
C ASP A 88 -0.55 -7.20 -18.24
N ALA A 89 0.12 -7.35 -19.40
CA ALA A 89 1.53 -6.99 -19.56
C ALA A 89 1.75 -5.47 -19.67
N ASP A 90 0.68 -4.70 -19.92
CA ASP A 90 0.74 -3.24 -19.92
C ASP A 90 0.75 -2.67 -18.49
N CYS A 91 0.24 -3.44 -17.53
CA CYS A 91 0.25 -3.10 -16.11
C CYS A 91 1.59 -3.51 -15.49
N CYS A 92 2.18 -2.62 -14.69
CA CYS A 92 3.54 -2.69 -14.17
C CYS A 92 4.63 -2.75 -15.25
N ALA A 93 4.36 -2.28 -16.47
CA ALA A 93 5.32 -2.30 -17.56
C ALA A 93 6.42 -1.25 -17.41
N ALA A 94 6.08 -0.10 -16.81
CA ALA A 94 7.01 1.00 -16.66
C ALA A 94 7.83 0.87 -15.36
N PRO A 95 9.15 1.13 -15.39
CA PRO A 95 9.94 1.24 -14.17
C PRO A 95 9.35 2.27 -13.22
N GLY A 96 9.04 1.85 -12.00
CA GLY A 96 8.45 2.72 -10.99
C GLY A 96 6.93 2.83 -11.04
N GLU A 97 6.23 2.19 -11.97
CA GLU A 97 4.76 2.13 -12.02
C GLU A 97 4.20 1.40 -10.80
N CYS A 98 4.70 0.19 -10.56
CA CYS A 98 4.35 -0.62 -9.41
C CYS A 98 5.46 -0.50 -8.36
N LYS A 99 5.05 -0.20 -7.13
CA LYS A 99 6.00 0.01 -6.02
C LYS A 99 6.48 -1.32 -5.43
N THR A 100 5.70 -2.37 -5.63
CA THR A 100 5.96 -3.71 -5.15
C THR A 100 5.77 -4.75 -6.26
N GLY A 101 5.87 -6.03 -5.91
CA GLY A 101 5.57 -7.15 -6.81
C GLY A 101 4.10 -7.58 -6.81
N LEU A 102 3.17 -6.79 -6.26
CA LEU A 102 1.75 -7.13 -6.26
C LEU A 102 1.19 -7.14 -7.68
N ARG A 103 0.46 -8.20 -8.02
CA ARG A 103 -0.05 -8.42 -9.37
C ARG A 103 -1.12 -7.39 -9.73
N GLN A 104 -0.88 -6.65 -10.81
CA GLN A 104 -1.90 -5.83 -11.46
C GLN A 104 -2.37 -6.50 -12.75
N VAL A 105 -3.64 -6.29 -13.10
CA VAL A 105 -4.30 -6.99 -14.20
C VAL A 105 -5.12 -6.00 -15.02
N CYS A 106 -5.17 -6.25 -16.33
CA CYS A 106 -5.95 -5.44 -17.25
C CYS A 106 -7.37 -5.99 -17.31
N ALA A 107 -8.32 -5.20 -16.83
CA ALA A 107 -9.69 -5.68 -16.71
C ALA A 107 -10.71 -4.59 -17.08
N PRO A 108 -11.90 -4.96 -17.56
CA PRO A 108 -12.94 -3.99 -17.85
C PRO A 108 -13.40 -3.29 -16.57
N PHE A 109 -13.69 -1.99 -16.69
CA PHE A 109 -14.35 -1.22 -15.64
C PHE A 109 -15.74 -0.80 -16.10
N GLU A 110 -16.75 -1.31 -15.40
CA GLU A 110 -18.17 -1.13 -15.74
C GLU A 110 -18.48 -1.54 -17.21
N SER A 111 -19.52 -0.93 -17.80
CA SER A 111 -19.92 -1.14 -19.20
C SER A 111 -19.31 -0.12 -20.17
N THR A 112 -18.18 0.50 -19.82
CA THR A 112 -17.55 1.56 -20.65
C THR A 112 -16.86 1.01 -21.90
N GLY A 113 -16.64 -0.30 -21.98
CA GLY A 113 -15.90 -0.94 -23.05
C GLY A 113 -14.38 -0.70 -23.01
N LYS A 114 -13.89 -0.03 -21.97
CA LYS A 114 -12.46 0.23 -21.74
C LYS A 114 -11.93 -0.75 -20.70
N LYS A 115 -10.68 -1.19 -20.88
CA LYS A 115 -9.93 -1.93 -19.87
C LYS A 115 -8.93 -1.01 -19.19
N MET A 116 -8.72 -1.24 -17.90
CA MET A 116 -7.83 -0.45 -17.07
C MET A 116 -7.04 -1.37 -16.14
N CYS A 117 -5.90 -0.89 -15.66
CA CYS A 117 -5.07 -1.66 -14.72
C CYS A 117 -5.62 -1.57 -13.30
N PHE A 118 -5.89 -2.73 -12.71
CA PHE A 118 -6.36 -2.85 -11.34
C PHE A 118 -5.45 -3.76 -10.52
N LEU A 119 -5.39 -3.51 -9.21
CA LEU A 119 -4.77 -4.44 -8.28
C LEU A 119 -5.61 -5.72 -8.23
N SER A 120 -5.01 -6.86 -8.58
CA SER A 120 -5.69 -8.15 -8.52
C SER A 120 -5.87 -8.59 -7.08
N CYS A 121 -7.05 -9.12 -6.79
CA CYS A 121 -7.37 -9.79 -5.53
C CYS A 121 -7.84 -11.24 -5.78
N GLU A 122 -7.44 -11.82 -6.91
CA GLU A 122 -7.62 -13.26 -7.13
C GLU A 122 -6.89 -14.06 -6.04
N PRO A 123 -7.43 -15.20 -5.57
CA PRO A 123 -6.86 -15.91 -4.43
C PRO A 123 -5.37 -16.26 -4.56
N GLY A 124 -4.90 -16.56 -5.78
CA GLY A 124 -3.50 -16.82 -6.06
C GLY A 124 -2.62 -15.58 -5.95
N ASP A 125 -3.11 -14.44 -6.44
CA ASP A 125 -2.41 -13.16 -6.40
C ASP A 125 -2.32 -12.60 -4.98
N VAL A 126 -3.39 -12.76 -4.19
CA VAL A 126 -3.38 -12.39 -2.76
C VAL A 126 -2.38 -13.26 -2.00
N ALA A 127 -2.36 -14.58 -2.23
CA ALA A 127 -1.41 -15.47 -1.58
C ALA A 127 0.04 -15.12 -1.94
N ALA A 128 0.32 -14.86 -3.23
CA ALA A 128 1.63 -14.45 -3.70
C ALA A 128 2.05 -13.08 -3.12
N GLY A 129 1.12 -12.12 -3.10
CA GLY A 129 1.34 -10.79 -2.56
C GLY A 129 1.68 -10.81 -1.08
N ILE A 130 0.90 -11.53 -0.27
CA ILE A 130 1.18 -11.72 1.17
C ILE A 130 2.53 -12.38 1.38
N ALA A 131 2.89 -13.38 0.57
CA ALA A 131 4.20 -14.01 0.66
C ALA A 131 5.36 -13.04 0.32
N ALA A 132 5.15 -12.12 -0.61
CA ALA A 132 6.15 -11.16 -1.05
C ALA A 132 6.35 -9.99 -0.08
N VAL A 133 5.29 -9.53 0.59
CA VAL A 133 5.32 -8.35 1.48
C VAL A 133 5.28 -8.70 2.97
N GLY A 134 5.07 -9.97 3.31
CA GLY A 134 5.01 -10.50 4.67
C GLY A 134 3.57 -10.69 5.19
N PRO A 135 3.35 -11.60 6.16
CA PRO A 135 2.04 -11.87 6.78
C PRO A 135 1.66 -10.76 7.77
N VAL A 136 1.55 -9.54 7.27
CA VAL A 136 1.18 -8.38 8.07
C VAL A 136 -0.35 -8.25 7.98
N PHE A 137 -1.05 -8.70 9.04
CA PHE A 137 -2.42 -8.31 9.43
C PHE A 137 -3.66 -9.02 8.85
N PHE A 138 -3.55 -10.18 8.20
CA PHE A 138 -4.74 -10.85 7.64
C PHE A 138 -5.31 -11.93 8.58
N ASP A 139 -6.38 -11.60 9.32
CA ASP A 139 -7.24 -12.61 9.98
C ASP A 139 -8.14 -13.29 8.94
N THR A 140 -8.43 -14.57 9.16
CA THR A 140 -8.83 -15.60 8.20
C THR A 140 -10.26 -15.48 7.62
N GLY A 141 -10.95 -14.36 7.84
CA GLY A 141 -12.27 -14.07 7.26
C GLY A 141 -12.23 -12.80 6.43
N ALA A 142 -12.18 -12.93 5.10
CA ALA A 142 -12.06 -11.85 4.09
C ALA A 142 -10.65 -11.29 3.84
N LYS A 143 -9.66 -12.20 3.71
CA LYS A 143 -8.27 -11.86 3.34
C LYS A 143 -8.19 -11.01 2.06
N GLU A 144 -9.07 -11.22 1.09
CA GLU A 144 -9.06 -10.48 -0.18
C GLU A 144 -9.55 -9.03 -0.01
N ASP A 145 -10.59 -8.79 0.79
CA ASP A 145 -11.05 -7.44 1.09
C ASP A 145 -10.03 -6.70 1.97
N ALA A 146 -9.50 -7.36 2.99
CA ALA A 146 -8.44 -6.80 3.82
C ALA A 146 -7.19 -6.48 2.99
N TYR A 147 -6.86 -7.31 2.00
CA TYR A 147 -5.76 -7.09 1.06
C TYR A 147 -6.00 -5.81 0.24
N CYS A 148 -7.19 -5.63 -0.33
CA CYS A 148 -7.53 -4.42 -1.09
C CYS A 148 -7.46 -3.15 -0.24
N LYS A 149 -7.97 -3.20 0.99
CA LYS A 149 -7.87 -2.09 1.95
C LYS A 149 -6.44 -1.73 2.31
N SER A 150 -5.59 -2.75 2.40
CA SER A 150 -4.21 -2.64 2.83
C SER A 150 -3.25 -2.12 1.78
N PHE A 151 -3.48 -2.44 0.50
CA PHE A 151 -2.51 -2.19 -0.57
C PHE A 151 -2.98 -1.21 -1.64
N ALA A 152 -4.28 -0.95 -1.74
CA ALA A 152 -4.84 0.04 -2.65
C ALA A 152 -5.45 1.22 -1.86
N SER A 153 -6.56 1.00 -1.14
CA SER A 153 -7.23 2.03 -0.34
C SER A 153 -8.30 1.43 0.57
N GLN A 154 -8.52 2.02 1.75
CA GLN A 154 -9.54 1.62 2.73
C GLN A 154 -10.97 1.58 2.18
N ALA A 155 -11.24 2.33 1.10
CA ALA A 155 -12.55 2.38 0.45
C ALA A 155 -12.83 1.16 -0.46
N LEU A 156 -11.85 0.27 -0.66
CA LEU A 156 -11.92 -0.79 -1.66
C LEU A 156 -12.12 -2.16 -1.03
N GLY A 157 -12.88 -3.01 -1.72
CA GLY A 157 -12.99 -4.43 -1.48
C GLY A 157 -12.58 -5.23 -2.70
N CYS A 158 -12.47 -6.54 -2.52
CA CYS A 158 -12.27 -7.45 -3.64
C CYS A 158 -13.60 -7.68 -4.35
N ARG A 159 -13.69 -7.23 -5.61
CA ARG A 159 -14.92 -7.27 -6.41
C ARG A 159 -14.67 -7.89 -7.76
N SER A 160 -15.73 -8.48 -8.30
CA SER A 160 -15.74 -8.97 -9.68
C SER A 160 -15.89 -7.78 -10.63
N THR A 161 -15.16 -7.77 -11.73
CA THR A 161 -15.28 -6.74 -12.76
C THR A 161 -16.55 -6.84 -13.59
N GLY A 162 -17.31 -7.94 -13.47
CA GLY A 162 -18.53 -8.17 -14.24
C GLY A 162 -18.30 -8.45 -15.73
N GLY A 163 -17.03 -8.66 -16.16
CA GLY A 163 -16.62 -8.78 -17.57
C GLY A 163 -17.01 -10.07 -18.30
N GLY A 164 -17.99 -10.84 -17.80
CA GLY A 164 -18.39 -12.12 -18.40
C GLY A 164 -17.23 -13.12 -18.49
N LYS A 165 -16.76 -13.42 -19.71
CA LYS A 165 -15.62 -14.33 -19.96
C LYS A 165 -14.27 -13.73 -19.57
N GLU A 166 -14.18 -12.40 -19.47
CA GLU A 166 -12.99 -11.67 -19.02
C GLU A 166 -13.14 -11.20 -17.56
N ASN A 167 -14.01 -11.87 -16.80
CA ASN A 167 -14.21 -11.54 -15.40
C ASN A 167 -12.92 -11.74 -14.59
N ARG A 168 -12.53 -10.71 -13.85
CA ARG A 168 -11.40 -10.73 -12.90
C ARG A 168 -11.89 -10.35 -11.52
N LYS A 169 -11.16 -10.76 -10.49
CA LYS A 169 -11.33 -10.22 -9.14
C LYS A 169 -10.28 -9.15 -8.89
N VAL A 170 -10.72 -7.91 -8.71
CA VAL A 170 -9.84 -6.76 -8.53
C VAL A 170 -10.33 -5.86 -7.41
N CYS A 171 -9.43 -5.01 -6.91
CA CYS A 171 -9.76 -4.06 -5.84
C CYS A 171 -10.57 -2.88 -6.40
N LEU A 172 -11.87 -2.87 -6.12
CA LEU A 172 -12.84 -1.83 -6.50
C LEU A 172 -13.66 -1.42 -5.27
N PRO A 173 -14.38 -0.31 -5.31
CA PRO A 173 -15.37 0.02 -4.28
C PRO A 173 -16.41 -1.10 -4.06
#